data_AF-A0AAU9QEQ6-F1
#
_entry.id   AF-A0AAU9QEQ6-F1
#
_cell.length_a   1.000
_cell.length_b   1.000
_cell.length_c   1.000
_cell.angle_alpha   90.00
_cell.angle_beta   90.00
_cell.angle_gamma   90.00
#
_symmetry.space_group_name_H-M   'P 1'
#
loop_
_entity.id
_entity.type
_entity.pdbx_description
1 polymer ?
#
loop_
_entity_poly.entity_id
_entity_poly.type
_entity_poly.pdbx_seq_one_letter_code
_entity_poly.pdbx_strand_id
1 'polypeptide(L)'
;MLRRFRRLSLVAERWHKAVTVDDTARVIPSVQVNKTPRLREYILNNSFSFLITQLVVSFFFTVIGILSRTRPDSVSTFFLLLGIASFFSFLYHLPKTITAVKVVIRYLPPDGALKQIGKAVAEALCKASFIETANERLKVHVFKLPTGEFYISLSGCTFYESSLFSNCIREVLAPIESPRYILARSGASFGLSKEDYHAVPMQFAVKKKLAQVFYESWQKHVCLSELIYTRTGEGRKKLLKAQANAFSSIFENEVKRQDRWQ
;
A
#
# COMPACT_ATOMS: atom_id res chain seq x y z
N MET A 1 -35.06 -14.31 27.27
CA MET A 1 -33.73 -14.98 27.34
C MET A 1 -33.71 -16.44 26.86
N LEU A 2 -34.79 -17.23 26.99
CA LEU A 2 -34.81 -18.67 26.66
C LEU A 2 -34.67 -19.04 25.16
N ARG A 3 -34.96 -18.12 24.22
CA ARG A 3 -34.81 -18.37 22.77
C ARG A 3 -33.36 -18.60 22.32
N ARG A 4 -32.36 -18.08 23.06
CA ARG A 4 -30.94 -18.22 22.72
C ARG A 4 -30.43 -19.65 22.94
N PHE A 5 -30.98 -20.35 23.93
CA PHE A 5 -30.56 -21.70 24.32
C PHE A 5 -31.19 -22.82 23.47
N ARG A 6 -32.28 -22.55 22.76
CA ARG A 6 -32.95 -23.55 21.89
C ARG A 6 -32.13 -24.00 20.69
N ARG A 7 -31.05 -23.27 20.35
CA ARG A 7 -30.19 -23.54 19.19
C ARG A 7 -28.80 -24.06 19.59
N LEU A 8 -28.63 -24.57 20.80
CA LEU A 8 -27.32 -25.10 21.26
C LEU A 8 -26.80 -26.21 20.36
N SER A 9 -27.65 -27.14 19.92
CA SER A 9 -27.28 -28.20 18.98
C SER A 9 -26.83 -27.64 17.62
N LEU A 10 -27.58 -26.68 17.08
CA LEU A 10 -27.26 -25.97 15.84
C LEU A 10 -25.94 -25.18 15.93
N VAL A 11 -25.66 -24.60 17.11
CA VAL A 11 -24.38 -23.92 17.37
C VAL A 11 -23.26 -24.95 17.44
N ALA A 12 -23.43 -26.05 18.17
CA ALA A 12 -22.45 -27.12 18.26
C ALA A 12 -22.13 -27.73 16.88
N GLU A 13 -23.15 -27.96 16.06
CA GLU A 13 -23.00 -28.49 14.70
C GLU A 13 -22.29 -27.49 13.76
N ARG A 14 -22.60 -26.19 13.87
CA ARG A 14 -21.87 -25.13 13.15
C ARG A 14 -20.42 -25.03 13.58
N TRP A 15 -20.15 -25.13 14.88
CA TRP A 15 -18.79 -25.15 15.42
C TRP A 15 -18.04 -26.39 14.96
N HIS A 16 -18.66 -27.56 15.05
CA HIS A 16 -18.06 -28.81 14.61
C HIS A 16 -17.73 -28.74 13.12
N LYS A 17 -18.68 -28.30 12.29
CA LYS A 17 -18.46 -28.06 10.85
C LYS A 17 -17.35 -27.04 10.60
N ALA A 18 -17.30 -25.93 11.33
CA ALA A 18 -16.25 -24.92 11.17
C ALA A 18 -14.86 -25.44 11.57
N VAL A 19 -14.79 -26.32 12.58
CA VAL A 19 -13.54 -26.95 13.03
C VAL A 19 -13.09 -28.08 12.10
N THR A 20 -14.03 -28.82 11.49
CA THR A 20 -13.74 -29.98 10.63
C THR A 20 -13.65 -29.63 9.13
N VAL A 21 -13.90 -28.38 8.74
CA VAL A 21 -13.88 -27.97 7.32
C VAL A 21 -12.47 -28.09 6.72
N ASP A 22 -11.41 -28.03 7.52
CA ASP A 22 -10.04 -28.22 7.03
C ASP A 22 -9.13 -28.74 8.15
N ASP A 23 -8.72 -30.01 8.10
CA ASP A 23 -7.75 -30.61 9.03
C ASP A 23 -6.37 -29.92 8.96
N THR A 24 -6.14 -29.12 7.91
CA THR A 24 -4.92 -28.32 7.76
C THR A 24 -5.08 -26.88 8.21
N ALA A 25 -6.28 -26.46 8.63
CA ALA A 25 -6.51 -25.11 9.10
C ALA A 25 -5.72 -24.85 10.38
N ARG A 26 -4.93 -23.78 10.36
CA ARG A 26 -4.12 -23.34 11.50
C ARG A 26 -4.44 -21.90 11.83
N VAL A 27 -4.38 -21.60 13.12
CA VAL A 27 -4.39 -20.21 13.57
C VAL A 27 -3.05 -19.59 13.22
N ILE A 28 -3.04 -18.73 12.20
CA ILE A 28 -1.84 -18.02 11.77
C ILE A 28 -1.93 -16.58 12.26
N PRO A 29 -0.95 -16.10 13.06
CA PRO A 29 -0.91 -14.72 13.48
C PRO A 29 -0.69 -13.84 12.25
N SER A 30 -1.56 -12.85 12.07
CA SER A 30 -1.54 -11.99 10.88
C SER A 30 -1.62 -10.52 11.28
N VAL A 31 -1.15 -9.65 10.38
CA VAL A 31 -1.27 -8.20 10.55
C VAL A 31 -2.29 -7.67 9.56
N GLN A 32 -3.36 -7.09 10.11
CA GLN A 32 -4.37 -6.35 9.38
C GLN A 32 -3.88 -4.93 9.12
N VAL A 33 -3.90 -4.56 7.85
CA VAL A 33 -3.66 -3.20 7.38
C VAL A 33 -4.95 -2.73 6.72
N ASN A 34 -5.56 -1.70 7.29
CA ASN A 34 -6.70 -1.05 6.66
C ASN A 34 -6.25 -0.35 5.38
N LYS A 35 -7.15 -0.25 4.39
CA LYS A 35 -6.83 0.45 3.15
C LYS A 35 -7.86 1.50 2.77
N THR A 36 -7.29 2.44 2.03
CA THR A 36 -7.81 3.65 1.39
C THR A 36 -9.09 3.47 0.58
N PRO A 37 -9.88 4.55 0.42
CA PRO A 37 -11.23 4.50 -0.14
C PRO A 37 -11.27 3.91 -1.56
N ARG A 38 -12.28 3.07 -1.81
CA ARG A 38 -12.58 2.41 -3.09
C ARG A 38 -12.92 3.35 -4.25
N LEU A 39 -12.92 4.67 -4.04
CA LEU A 39 -13.29 5.68 -5.04
C LEU A 39 -12.32 5.74 -6.25
N ARG A 40 -11.19 5.03 -6.17
CA ARG A 40 -10.03 5.13 -7.06
C ARG A 40 -10.26 4.64 -8.49
N GLU A 41 -10.72 3.41 -8.69
CA GLU A 41 -10.85 2.82 -10.03
C GLU A 41 -11.91 3.56 -10.87
N TYR A 42 -13.01 3.94 -10.22
CA TYR A 42 -14.11 4.63 -10.87
C TYR A 42 -13.72 6.04 -11.31
N ILE A 43 -13.08 6.83 -10.44
CA ILE A 43 -12.71 8.21 -10.78
C ILE A 43 -11.68 8.23 -11.91
N LEU A 44 -10.69 7.35 -11.88
CA LEU A 44 -9.61 7.37 -12.87
C LEU A 44 -10.07 6.88 -14.24
N ASN A 45 -10.80 5.76 -14.29
CA ASN A 45 -11.22 5.18 -15.56
C ASN A 45 -12.19 6.12 -16.28
N ASN A 46 -13.13 6.71 -15.54
CA ASN A 46 -14.08 7.66 -16.12
C ASN A 46 -13.40 8.99 -16.51
N SER A 47 -12.48 9.50 -15.70
CA SER A 47 -11.78 10.76 -16.01
C SER A 47 -10.83 10.63 -17.21
N PHE A 48 -10.14 9.50 -17.32
CA PHE A 48 -9.22 9.25 -18.43
C PHE A 48 -9.98 8.98 -19.72
N SER A 49 -11.05 8.16 -19.65
CA SER A 49 -11.95 7.95 -20.79
C SER A 49 -12.57 9.25 -21.28
N PHE A 50 -13.01 10.12 -20.38
CA PHE A 50 -13.57 11.43 -20.75
C PHE A 50 -12.55 12.31 -21.50
N LEU A 51 -11.30 12.38 -21.02
CA LEU A 51 -10.25 13.13 -21.71
C LEU A 51 -9.91 12.57 -23.09
N ILE A 52 -9.84 11.24 -23.24
CA ILE A 52 -9.61 10.60 -24.54
C ILE A 52 -10.75 10.96 -25.50
N THR A 53 -12.01 10.88 -25.03
CA THR A 53 -13.16 11.25 -25.87
C THR A 53 -13.11 12.72 -26.30
N GLN A 54 -12.73 13.65 -25.41
CA GLN A 54 -12.57 15.06 -25.77
C GLN A 54 -11.45 15.30 -26.80
N LEU A 55 -10.33 14.58 -26.69
CA LEU A 55 -9.24 14.64 -27.67
C LEU A 55 -9.68 14.13 -29.04
N VAL A 56 -10.35 12.98 -29.09
CA VAL A 56 -10.86 12.39 -30.34
C VAL A 56 -11.88 13.32 -31.00
N VAL A 57 -12.79 13.89 -30.22
CA VAL A 57 -13.81 14.84 -30.71
C VAL A 57 -13.15 16.12 -31.27
N SER A 58 -12.16 16.69 -30.57
CA SER A 58 -11.41 17.86 -31.06
C SER A 58 -10.64 17.56 -32.35
N PHE A 59 -9.98 16.39 -32.43
CA PHE A 59 -9.29 15.96 -33.64
C PHE A 59 -10.26 15.75 -34.82
N PHE A 60 -11.40 15.13 -34.57
CA PHE A 60 -12.41 14.89 -35.60
C PHE A 60 -12.96 16.21 -36.18
N PHE A 61 -13.31 17.18 -35.33
CA PHE A 61 -13.80 18.48 -35.78
C PHE A 61 -12.75 19.31 -36.55
N THR A 62 -11.48 19.23 -36.15
CA THR A 62 -10.39 19.91 -36.87
C THR A 62 -10.11 19.26 -38.23
N VAL A 63 -10.10 17.93 -38.33
CA VAL A 63 -9.93 17.21 -39.60
C VAL A 63 -11.10 17.49 -40.56
N ILE A 64 -12.34 17.45 -40.08
CA ILE A 64 -13.51 17.81 -40.91
C ILE A 64 -13.43 19.25 -41.39
N GLY A 65 -13.08 20.19 -40.51
CA GLY A 65 -12.93 21.60 -40.87
C GLY A 65 -11.86 21.84 -41.94
N ILE A 66 -10.77 21.05 -41.92
CA ILE A 66 -9.70 21.09 -42.93
C ILE A 66 -10.13 20.43 -44.24
N LEU A 67 -10.82 19.30 -44.19
CA LEU A 67 -11.27 18.56 -45.37
C LEU A 67 -12.36 19.31 -46.13
N SER A 68 -13.27 20.00 -45.41
CA SER A 68 -14.31 20.84 -46.01
C SER A 68 -13.77 22.12 -46.66
N ARG A 69 -12.46 22.41 -46.51
CA ARG A 69 -11.81 23.64 -46.99
C ARG A 69 -11.63 23.68 -48.52
N THR A 70 -12.08 22.66 -49.24
CA THR A 70 -12.17 22.64 -50.71
C THR A 70 -13.16 23.68 -51.26
N ARG A 71 -14.03 24.27 -50.42
CA ARG A 71 -14.74 25.54 -50.67
C ARG A 71 -14.80 26.37 -49.38
N PRO A 72 -14.49 27.69 -49.41
CA PRO A 72 -14.55 28.53 -48.22
C PRO A 72 -16.00 28.89 -47.87
N ASP A 73 -16.75 27.92 -47.34
CA ASP A 73 -18.10 28.11 -46.83
C ASP A 73 -18.10 28.37 -45.31
N SER A 74 -19.11 29.10 -44.81
CA SER A 74 -19.34 29.43 -43.38
C SER A 74 -19.38 28.18 -42.47
N VAL A 75 -19.63 27.01 -43.05
CA VAL A 75 -19.70 25.72 -42.34
C VAL A 75 -18.31 25.20 -41.95
N SER A 76 -17.28 25.43 -42.78
CA SER A 76 -15.90 24.99 -42.49
C SER A 76 -15.29 25.77 -41.32
N THR A 77 -15.55 27.08 -41.25
CA THR A 77 -15.09 27.94 -40.15
C THR A 77 -15.78 27.58 -38.83
N PHE A 78 -17.07 27.22 -38.87
CA PHE A 78 -17.81 26.75 -37.70
C PHE A 78 -17.19 25.49 -37.06
N PHE A 79 -16.86 24.47 -37.85
CA PHE A 79 -16.24 23.24 -37.32
C PHE A 79 -14.83 23.46 -36.75
N LEU A 80 -14.04 24.36 -37.35
CA LEU A 80 -12.73 24.75 -36.81
C LEU A 80 -12.86 25.43 -35.44
N LEU A 81 -13.81 26.36 -35.29
CA LEU A 81 -14.07 27.01 -34.01
C LEU A 81 -14.54 26.02 -32.93
N LEU A 82 -15.37 25.04 -33.31
CA LEU A 82 -15.83 23.99 -32.41
C LEU A 82 -14.67 23.09 -31.94
N GLY A 83 -13.77 22.73 -32.86
CA GLY A 83 -12.55 21.97 -32.55
C GLY A 83 -11.63 22.70 -31.57
N ILE A 84 -11.45 24.02 -31.76
CA ILE A 84 -10.68 24.90 -30.89
C ILE A 84 -11.35 25.02 -29.51
N ALA A 85 -12.66 25.25 -29.45
CA ALA A 85 -13.41 25.33 -28.20
C ALA A 85 -13.32 24.03 -27.38
N SER A 86 -13.42 22.87 -28.05
CA SER A 86 -13.22 21.56 -27.42
C SER A 86 -11.80 21.37 -26.89
N PHE A 87 -10.79 21.89 -27.60
CA PHE A 87 -9.39 21.84 -27.16
C PHE A 87 -9.14 22.70 -25.92
N PHE A 88 -9.73 23.90 -25.84
CA PHE A 88 -9.66 24.73 -24.64
C PHE A 88 -10.37 24.09 -23.43
N SER A 89 -11.50 23.42 -23.64
CA SER A 89 -12.16 22.63 -22.59
C SER A 89 -11.25 21.50 -22.08
N PHE A 90 -10.58 20.77 -22.98
CA PHE A 90 -9.61 19.74 -22.62
C PHE A 90 -8.45 20.30 -21.76
N LEU A 91 -7.87 21.44 -22.15
CA LEU A 91 -6.81 22.11 -21.39
C LEU A 91 -7.26 22.50 -19.97
N TYR A 92 -8.52 22.90 -19.82
CA TYR A 92 -9.09 23.25 -18.51
C TYR A 92 -9.26 22.04 -17.58
N HIS A 93 -9.63 20.86 -18.12
CA HIS A 93 -9.84 19.65 -17.34
C HIS A 93 -8.54 18.86 -17.04
N LEU A 94 -7.50 19.03 -17.86
CA LEU A 94 -6.18 18.40 -17.72
C LEU A 94 -5.53 18.53 -16.32
N PRO A 95 -5.47 19.70 -15.66
CA PRO A 95 -4.84 19.80 -14.34
C PRO A 95 -5.57 18.98 -13.26
N LYS A 96 -6.89 18.84 -13.36
CA LYS A 96 -7.69 18.04 -12.42
C LYS A 96 -7.40 16.55 -12.57
N THR A 97 -7.23 16.07 -13.81
CA THR A 97 -6.87 14.67 -14.05
C THR A 97 -5.43 14.37 -13.67
N ILE A 98 -4.49 15.29 -13.89
CA ILE A 98 -3.11 15.15 -13.40
C ILE A 98 -3.10 15.03 -11.87
N THR A 99 -3.91 15.84 -11.18
CA THR A 99 -4.03 15.76 -9.72
C THR A 99 -4.66 14.43 -9.28
N ALA A 100 -5.69 13.96 -9.98
CA ALA A 100 -6.30 12.65 -9.72
C ALA A 100 -5.31 11.50 -9.95
N VAL A 101 -4.53 11.54 -11.03
CA VAL A 101 -3.45 10.58 -11.31
C VAL A 101 -2.39 10.63 -10.21
N LYS A 102 -1.97 11.82 -9.76
CA LYS A 102 -1.03 11.98 -8.64
C LYS A 102 -1.58 11.36 -7.34
N VAL A 103 -2.86 11.57 -7.05
CA VAL A 103 -3.56 10.96 -5.91
C VAL A 103 -3.56 9.44 -6.05
N VAL A 104 -3.87 8.91 -7.23
CA VAL A 104 -3.87 7.46 -7.46
C VAL A 104 -2.48 6.87 -7.29
N ILE A 105 -1.45 7.51 -7.86
CA ILE A 105 -0.06 7.06 -7.70
C ILE A 105 0.33 7.05 -6.23
N ARG A 106 -0.11 8.05 -5.46
CA ARG A 106 0.10 8.12 -4.00
C ARG A 106 -0.58 6.97 -3.25
N TYR A 107 -1.72 6.47 -3.74
CA TYR A 107 -2.51 5.41 -3.11
C TYR A 107 -2.54 4.11 -3.94
N LEU A 108 -1.44 3.81 -4.66
CA LEU A 108 -1.26 2.56 -5.42
C LEU A 108 -1.48 1.33 -4.50
N PRO A 109 -1.93 0.16 -5.01
CA PRO A 109 -2.18 -0.97 -4.13
C PRO A 109 -0.87 -1.37 -3.47
N PRO A 110 -0.81 -1.35 -2.13
CA PRO A 110 0.42 -1.67 -1.44
C PRO A 110 0.68 -3.18 -1.52
N ASP A 111 -0.16 -3.98 -2.15
CA ASP A 111 -0.08 -5.44 -2.27
C ASP A 111 1.35 -5.91 -2.61
N GLY A 112 1.98 -5.27 -3.61
CA GLY A 112 3.38 -5.52 -3.97
C GLY A 112 4.38 -5.05 -2.91
N ALA A 113 4.18 -3.84 -2.38
CA ALA A 113 5.04 -3.24 -1.36
C ALA A 113 4.98 -3.99 -0.02
N LEU A 114 3.79 -4.41 0.44
CA LEU A 114 3.55 -5.22 1.62
C LEU A 114 4.21 -6.60 1.49
N LYS A 115 4.13 -7.21 0.30
CA LYS A 115 4.82 -8.47 0.03
C LYS A 115 6.35 -8.29 0.08
N GLN A 116 6.88 -7.19 -0.46
CA GLN A 116 8.30 -6.84 -0.40
C GLN A 116 8.76 -6.58 1.04
N ILE A 117 8.00 -5.82 1.82
CA ILE A 117 8.26 -5.57 3.25
C ILE A 117 8.23 -6.88 4.03
N GLY A 118 7.24 -7.74 3.78
CA GLY A 118 7.16 -9.08 4.36
C GLY A 118 8.39 -9.92 4.05
N LYS A 119 8.85 -9.95 2.80
CA LYS A 119 10.08 -10.64 2.41
C LYS A 119 11.32 -10.06 3.10
N ALA A 120 11.42 -8.74 3.21
CA ALA A 120 12.52 -8.06 3.88
C ALA A 120 12.61 -8.46 5.36
N VAL A 121 11.48 -8.45 6.07
CA VAL A 121 11.39 -8.84 7.48
C VAL A 121 11.72 -10.33 7.64
N ALA A 122 11.15 -11.21 6.81
CA ALA A 122 11.43 -12.64 6.86
C ALA A 122 12.92 -12.95 6.64
N GLU A 123 13.54 -12.35 5.59
CA GLU A 123 14.97 -12.52 5.33
C GLU A 123 15.83 -11.97 6.48
N ALA A 124 15.48 -10.82 7.04
CA ALA A 124 16.20 -10.24 8.18
C ALA A 124 16.12 -11.14 9.43
N LEU A 125 14.96 -11.75 9.69
CA LEU A 125 14.76 -12.66 10.81
C LEU A 125 15.59 -13.94 10.66
N CYS A 126 15.66 -14.50 9.45
CA CYS A 126 16.55 -15.63 9.14
C CYS A 126 18.03 -15.27 9.33
N LYS A 127 18.48 -14.13 8.76
CA LYS A 127 19.88 -13.70 8.88
C LYS A 127 20.31 -13.37 10.30
N ALA A 128 19.37 -12.88 11.11
CA ALA A 128 19.61 -12.60 12.52
C ALA A 128 19.50 -13.85 13.41
N SER A 129 19.22 -15.03 12.84
CA SER A 129 19.01 -16.30 13.54
C SER A 129 17.87 -16.25 14.58
N PHE A 130 16.86 -15.42 14.35
CA PHE A 130 15.62 -15.40 15.14
C PHE A 130 14.60 -16.45 14.67
N ILE A 131 14.77 -16.92 13.44
CA ILE A 131 14.00 -18.00 12.82
C ILE A 131 15.00 -19.11 12.47
N GLU A 132 14.74 -20.32 12.95
CA GLU A 132 15.56 -21.50 12.67
C GLU A 132 15.15 -22.13 11.34
N THR A 133 13.90 -21.93 10.94
CA THR A 133 13.39 -22.39 9.65
C THR A 133 14.16 -21.77 8.47
N ALA A 134 14.60 -22.62 7.54
CA ALA A 134 15.28 -22.18 6.32
C ALA A 134 14.40 -21.25 5.46
N ASN A 135 15.01 -20.19 4.92
CA ASN A 135 14.34 -19.15 4.13
C ASN A 135 13.55 -19.71 2.92
N GLU A 136 13.99 -20.83 2.33
CA GLU A 136 13.31 -21.48 1.20
C GLU A 136 11.92 -22.05 1.55
N ARG A 137 11.72 -22.44 2.81
CA ARG A 137 10.44 -22.96 3.30
C ARG A 137 9.48 -21.84 3.70
N LEU A 138 9.99 -20.64 3.95
CA LEU A 138 9.20 -19.49 4.36
C LEU A 138 8.44 -18.89 3.18
N LYS A 139 7.13 -18.80 3.31
CA LYS A 139 6.28 -18.16 2.31
C LYS A 139 5.48 -17.04 2.95
N VAL A 140 5.67 -15.83 2.41
CA VAL A 140 4.91 -14.64 2.79
C VAL A 140 3.64 -14.59 1.97
N HIS A 141 2.50 -14.67 2.64
CA HIS A 141 1.18 -14.53 2.02
C HIS A 141 0.59 -13.16 2.32
N VAL A 142 0.01 -12.55 1.28
CA VAL A 142 -0.74 -11.30 1.39
C VAL A 142 -2.14 -11.56 0.85
N PHE A 143 -3.13 -11.47 1.73
CA PHE A 143 -4.53 -11.69 1.40
C PHE A 143 -5.25 -10.35 1.36
N LYS A 144 -5.97 -10.11 0.27
CA LYS A 144 -6.86 -8.96 0.13
C LYS A 144 -8.28 -9.41 0.43
N LEU A 145 -8.91 -8.83 1.45
CA LEU A 145 -10.33 -9.07 1.71
C LEU A 145 -11.19 -8.27 0.72
N PRO A 146 -12.40 -8.73 0.39
CA PRO A 146 -13.32 -7.97 -0.44
C PRO A 146 -13.55 -6.56 0.13
N THR A 147 -13.64 -6.42 1.46
CA THR A 147 -13.80 -5.14 2.19
C THR A 147 -12.70 -4.11 1.87
N GLY A 148 -11.54 -4.55 1.39
CA GLY A 148 -10.40 -3.69 1.04
C GLY A 148 -9.22 -3.79 2.01
N GLU A 149 -9.36 -4.56 3.09
CA GLU A 149 -8.32 -4.79 4.09
C GLU A 149 -7.27 -5.77 3.58
N PHE A 150 -6.01 -5.57 4.00
CA PHE A 150 -4.90 -6.48 3.70
C PHE A 150 -4.48 -7.24 4.95
N TYR A 151 -4.22 -8.52 4.77
CA TYR A 151 -3.64 -9.38 5.80
C TYR A 151 -2.31 -9.92 5.32
N ILE A 152 -1.29 -9.84 6.16
CA ILE A 152 0.04 -10.41 5.90
C ILE A 152 0.29 -11.51 6.91
N SER A 153 0.71 -12.69 6.44
CA SER A 153 1.09 -13.82 7.27
C SER A 153 2.32 -14.55 6.72
N LEU A 154 3.02 -15.25 7.62
CA LEU A 154 4.16 -16.11 7.30
C LEU A 154 3.78 -17.57 7.51
N SER A 155 3.93 -18.38 6.46
CA SER A 155 3.69 -19.83 6.49
C SER A 155 4.99 -20.62 6.32
N GLY A 156 4.94 -21.91 6.65
CA GLY A 156 6.11 -22.81 6.60
C GLY A 156 7.02 -22.76 7.83
N CYS A 157 6.62 -22.03 8.87
CA CYS A 157 7.36 -21.84 10.13
C CYS A 157 6.52 -22.27 11.35
N THR A 158 7.14 -22.27 12.53
CA THR A 158 6.43 -22.51 13.79
C THR A 158 5.50 -21.34 14.15
N PHE A 159 4.50 -21.58 15.01
CA PHE A 159 3.61 -20.51 15.49
C PHE A 159 4.38 -19.37 16.18
N TYR A 160 5.43 -19.71 16.93
CA TYR A 160 6.29 -18.73 17.59
C TYR A 160 6.99 -17.83 16.58
N GLU A 161 7.61 -18.41 15.55
CA GLU A 161 8.29 -17.66 14.48
C GLU A 161 7.30 -16.78 13.68
N SER A 162 6.12 -17.31 13.35
CA SER A 162 5.07 -16.55 12.67
C SER A 162 4.56 -15.39 13.53
N SER A 163 4.44 -15.57 14.84
CA SER A 163 4.04 -14.53 15.78
C SER A 163 5.11 -13.43 15.87
N LEU A 164 6.38 -13.82 15.93
CA LEU A 164 7.53 -12.90 15.95
C LEU A 164 7.59 -12.08 14.66
N PHE A 165 7.37 -12.72 13.51
CA PHE A 165 7.24 -12.04 12.21
C PHE A 165 6.10 -11.02 12.22
N SER A 166 4.90 -11.41 12.67
CA SER A 166 3.73 -10.52 12.71
C SER A 166 3.94 -9.33 13.65
N ASN A 167 4.63 -9.53 14.78
CA ASN A 167 5.01 -8.43 15.66
C ASN A 167 5.97 -7.45 14.98
N CYS A 168 6.97 -7.95 14.23
CA CYS A 168 7.90 -7.10 13.49
C CYS A 168 7.18 -6.33 12.37
N ILE A 169 6.30 -6.97 11.60
CA ILE A 169 5.52 -6.31 10.55
C ILE A 169 4.63 -5.21 11.13
N ARG A 170 3.96 -5.49 12.25
CA ARG A 170 3.16 -4.49 12.95
C ARG A 170 4.01 -3.28 13.32
N GLU A 171 5.22 -3.47 13.84
CA GLU A 171 6.11 -2.37 14.22
C GLU A 171 6.64 -1.57 13.01
N VAL A 172 6.93 -2.22 11.88
CA VAL A 172 7.36 -1.54 10.65
C VAL A 172 6.23 -0.67 10.08
N LEU A 173 5.01 -1.20 10.07
CA LEU A 173 3.84 -0.56 9.47
C LEU A 173 3.13 0.39 10.43
N ALA A 174 3.39 0.26 11.73
CA ALA A 174 2.85 1.15 12.73
C ALA A 174 3.37 2.58 12.51
N PRO A 175 2.57 3.59 12.87
CA PRO A 175 3.04 4.95 12.95
C PRO A 175 4.32 5.07 13.79
N ILE A 176 5.21 5.96 13.36
CA ILE A 176 6.51 6.14 14.01
C ILE A 176 6.30 6.87 15.33
N GLU A 177 6.43 6.14 16.44
CA GLU A 177 6.47 6.72 17.79
C GLU A 177 7.93 7.01 18.18
N SER A 178 8.58 6.14 18.95
CA SER A 178 9.95 6.37 19.47
C SER A 178 10.97 5.27 19.14
N PRO A 179 11.02 4.76 17.89
CA PRO A 179 11.95 3.69 17.53
C PRO A 179 13.41 4.15 17.70
N ARG A 180 14.27 3.23 18.11
CA ARG A 180 15.71 3.52 18.34
C ARG A 180 16.49 3.70 17.03
N TYR A 181 16.03 3.08 15.96
CA TYR A 181 16.53 3.26 14.60
C TYR A 181 15.37 3.50 13.65
N ILE A 182 15.59 4.35 12.65
CA ILE A 182 14.65 4.59 11.55
C ILE A 182 15.35 4.41 10.22
N LEU A 183 14.61 3.97 9.22
CA LEU A 183 15.02 3.95 7.83
C LEU A 183 14.43 5.17 7.14
N ALA A 184 15.28 6.03 6.59
CA ALA A 184 14.83 7.18 5.79
C ALA A 184 15.12 6.93 4.32
N ARG A 185 14.10 7.09 3.48
CA ARG A 185 14.26 7.11 2.03
C ARG A 185 14.17 8.55 1.54
N SER A 186 15.25 9.04 0.95
CA SER A 186 15.25 10.28 0.19
C SER A 186 15.01 9.94 -1.29
N GLY A 187 13.76 10.01 -1.73
CA GLY A 187 13.39 9.77 -3.12
C GLY A 187 12.84 11.03 -3.78
N ALA A 188 13.56 11.57 -4.76
CA ALA A 188 12.99 12.57 -5.67
C ALA A 188 12.21 11.83 -6.77
N SER A 189 10.89 11.78 -6.66
CA SER A 189 10.05 11.24 -7.74
C SER A 189 9.01 12.28 -8.15
N PHE A 190 9.00 12.62 -9.45
CA PHE A 190 7.99 13.48 -10.08
C PHE A 190 7.81 14.87 -9.43
N GLY A 191 8.92 15.51 -9.01
CA GLY A 191 8.90 16.87 -8.45
C GLY A 191 8.34 16.99 -7.03
N LEU A 192 7.97 15.88 -6.38
CA LEU A 192 7.66 15.85 -4.96
C LEU A 192 8.82 15.14 -4.23
N SER A 193 9.60 15.92 -3.48
CA SER A 193 10.58 15.36 -2.54
C SER A 193 9.81 14.81 -1.35
N LYS A 194 9.50 13.51 -1.37
CA LYS A 194 8.86 12.84 -0.24
C LYS A 194 9.92 12.02 0.48
N GLU A 195 10.15 12.39 1.73
CA GLU A 195 10.93 11.58 2.65
C GLU A 195 9.99 10.58 3.31
N ASP A 196 10.14 9.31 2.93
CA ASP A 196 9.43 8.21 3.55
C ASP A 196 10.28 7.66 4.70
N TYR A 197 9.64 7.46 5.85
CA TYR A 197 10.28 6.94 7.04
C TYR A 197 9.64 5.62 7.46
N HIS A 198 10.46 4.67 7.89
CA HIS A 198 10.01 3.40 8.44
C HIS A 198 10.72 3.10 9.76
N ALA A 199 9.99 2.54 10.73
CA ALA A 199 10.57 2.11 11.99
C ALA A 199 11.36 0.81 11.80
N VAL A 200 12.51 0.69 12.46
CA VAL A 200 13.21 -0.59 12.61
C VAL A 200 12.57 -1.32 13.81
N PRO A 201 12.10 -2.57 13.65
CA PRO A 201 11.48 -3.32 14.73
C PRO A 201 12.40 -3.46 15.95
N MET A 202 11.80 -3.52 17.13
CA MET A 202 12.48 -3.58 18.41
C MET A 202 13.47 -4.74 18.49
N GLN A 203 13.11 -5.90 17.92
CA GLN A 203 13.97 -7.10 17.86
C GLN A 203 15.31 -6.82 17.16
N PHE A 204 15.32 -5.99 16.13
CA PHE A 204 16.54 -5.60 15.43
C PHE A 204 17.21 -4.36 16.04
N ALA A 205 16.46 -3.56 16.80
CA ALA A 205 16.94 -2.31 17.36
C ALA A 205 17.82 -2.47 18.63
N VAL A 206 17.93 -3.68 19.18
CA VAL A 206 18.73 -3.95 20.40
C VAL A 206 20.22 -3.67 20.18
N LYS A 207 20.76 -4.08 19.03
CA LYS A 207 22.19 -3.94 18.69
C LYS A 207 22.34 -3.34 17.30
N LYS A 208 23.34 -2.48 17.10
CA LYS A 208 23.65 -1.89 15.78
C LYS A 208 23.85 -2.96 14.70
N LYS A 209 24.50 -4.08 15.02
CA LYS A 209 24.71 -5.20 14.09
C LYS A 209 23.39 -5.80 13.60
N LEU A 210 22.38 -5.94 14.47
CA LEU A 210 21.07 -6.47 14.09
C LEU A 210 20.28 -5.47 13.25
N ALA A 211 20.35 -4.18 13.61
CA ALA A 211 19.74 -3.11 12.82
C ALA A 211 20.35 -3.05 11.41
N GLN A 212 21.65 -3.29 11.27
CA GLN A 212 22.34 -3.38 10.00
C GLN A 212 21.85 -4.57 9.14
N VAL A 213 21.67 -5.75 9.74
CA VAL A 213 21.13 -6.93 9.05
C VAL A 213 19.72 -6.66 8.50
N PHE A 214 18.88 -5.99 9.29
CA PHE A 214 17.56 -5.57 8.85
C PHE A 214 17.64 -4.57 7.69
N TYR A 215 18.49 -3.56 7.82
CA TYR A 215 18.73 -2.54 6.79
C TYR A 215 19.17 -3.14 5.45
N GLU A 216 20.13 -4.07 5.46
CA GLU A 216 20.60 -4.74 4.22
C GLU A 216 19.48 -5.53 3.55
N SER A 217 18.66 -6.22 4.34
CA SER A 217 17.51 -6.98 3.84
C SER A 217 16.41 -6.04 3.31
N TRP A 218 16.22 -4.88 3.94
CA TRP A 218 15.32 -3.83 3.49
C TRP A 218 15.73 -3.25 2.15
N GLN A 219 17.02 -2.91 1.99
CA GLN A 219 17.54 -2.37 0.74
C GLN A 219 17.39 -3.34 -0.43
N LYS A 220 17.58 -4.63 -0.18
CA LYS A 220 17.45 -5.69 -1.18
C LYS A 220 16.01 -5.84 -1.72
N HIS A 221 15.00 -5.73 -0.86
CA HIS A 221 13.61 -6.05 -1.23
C HIS A 221 12.68 -4.85 -1.40
N VAL A 222 12.90 -3.76 -0.67
CA VAL A 222 11.97 -2.62 -0.60
C VAL A 222 12.53 -1.41 -1.32
N CYS A 223 13.59 -0.80 -0.79
CA CYS A 223 14.16 0.42 -1.36
C CYS A 223 15.53 0.79 -0.78
N LEU A 224 16.31 1.51 -1.59
CA LEU A 224 17.48 2.24 -1.11
C LEU A 224 17.04 3.27 -0.05
N SER A 225 17.68 3.19 1.11
CA SER A 225 17.38 3.99 2.30
C SER A 225 18.66 4.23 3.09
N GLU A 226 18.57 5.05 4.13
CA GLU A 226 19.61 5.35 5.11
C GLU A 226 19.17 4.85 6.50
N LEU A 227 20.04 4.12 7.20
CA LEU A 227 19.81 3.71 8.59
C LEU A 227 20.25 4.81 9.57
N ILE A 228 19.31 5.39 10.29
CA ILE A 228 19.55 6.51 11.22
C ILE A 228 19.31 6.07 12.65
N TYR A 229 20.26 6.38 13.53
CA TYR A 229 20.11 6.21 14.97
C TYR A 229 19.41 7.43 15.58
N THR A 230 18.28 7.24 16.25
CA THR A 230 17.40 8.36 16.65
C THR A 230 17.78 9.02 17.96
N ARG A 231 18.75 8.49 18.71
CA ARG A 231 19.08 8.99 20.05
C ARG A 231 20.16 10.09 20.05
N THR A 232 20.75 10.41 18.90
CA THR A 232 21.67 11.55 18.70
C THR A 232 20.90 12.85 18.39
N GLY A 233 21.56 14.01 18.53
CA GLY A 233 20.93 15.30 18.23
C GLY A 233 20.38 15.40 16.80
N GLU A 234 21.15 14.94 15.81
CA GLU A 234 20.72 14.90 14.40
C GLU A 234 19.62 13.86 14.16
N GLY A 235 19.76 12.68 14.76
CA GLY A 235 18.76 11.60 14.64
C GLY A 235 17.40 11.98 15.22
N ARG A 236 17.38 12.73 16.34
CA ARG A 236 16.14 13.26 16.92
C ARG A 236 15.43 14.23 16.00
N LYS A 237 16.16 15.09 15.28
CA LYS A 237 15.56 15.99 14.28
C LYS A 237 14.87 15.22 13.17
N LYS A 238 15.53 14.17 12.63
CA LYS A 238 14.93 13.28 11.62
C LYS A 238 13.72 12.52 12.18
N LEU A 239 13.77 12.06 13.43
CA LEU A 239 12.64 11.40 14.10
C LEU A 239 11.43 12.32 14.25
N LEU A 240 11.63 13.58 14.69
CA LEU A 240 10.54 14.54 14.83
C LEU A 240 9.88 14.85 13.48
N LYS A 241 10.68 14.97 12.41
CA LYS A 241 10.16 15.12 11.05
C LYS A 241 9.34 13.90 10.62
N ALA A 242 9.83 12.70 10.93
CA ALA A 242 9.12 11.45 10.66
C ALA A 242 7.77 11.37 11.42
N GLN A 243 7.75 11.75 12.70
CA GLN A 243 6.55 11.82 13.53
C GLN A 243 5.54 12.83 12.98
N ALA A 244 5.98 14.03 12.59
CA ALA A 244 5.10 15.04 12.01
C ALA A 244 4.44 14.54 10.71
N ASN A 245 5.19 13.84 9.87
CA ASN A 245 4.67 13.23 8.65
C ASN A 245 3.68 12.08 8.97
N ALA A 246 4.02 11.22 9.93
CA ALA A 246 3.19 10.09 10.33
C ALA A 246 1.90 10.53 11.05
N PHE A 247 1.92 11.64 11.80
CA PHE A 247 0.76 12.13 12.53
C PHE A 247 -0.43 12.41 11.62
N SER A 248 -0.16 12.92 10.41
CA SER A 248 -1.21 13.11 9.39
C SER A 248 -1.85 11.79 8.91
N SER A 249 -1.11 10.67 8.95
CA SER A 249 -1.59 9.36 8.52
C SER A 249 -2.16 8.49 9.65
N ILE A 250 -1.86 8.80 10.91
CA ILE A 250 -2.39 8.11 12.10
C ILE A 250 -3.91 8.16 12.13
N PHE A 251 -4.50 9.30 11.78
CA PHE A 251 -5.96 9.46 11.73
C PHE A 251 -6.64 8.62 10.64
N GLU A 252 -5.88 8.08 9.68
CA GLU A 252 -6.43 7.33 8.54
C GLU A 252 -6.25 5.81 8.64
N ASN A 253 -5.22 5.29 9.31
CA ASN A 253 -4.86 3.86 9.20
C ASN A 253 -4.37 3.23 10.52
N GLU A 254 -5.24 2.52 11.23
CA GLU A 254 -4.84 1.64 12.33
C GLU A 254 -4.31 0.30 11.80
N VAL A 255 -3.09 -0.07 12.16
CA VAL A 255 -2.51 -1.41 11.92
C VAL A 255 -2.82 -2.30 13.11
N LYS A 256 -3.58 -3.38 12.90
CA LYS A 256 -4.03 -4.28 13.99
C LYS A 256 -3.42 -5.67 13.83
N ARG A 257 -2.90 -6.24 14.92
CA ARG A 257 -2.54 -7.66 14.97
C ARG A 257 -3.81 -8.47 15.19
N GLN A 258 -4.06 -9.46 14.35
CA GLN A 258 -5.19 -10.38 14.48
C GLN A 258 -4.75 -11.80 14.16
N ASP A 259 -5.13 -12.73 15.02
CA ASP A 259 -4.91 -14.15 14.77
C ASP A 259 -6.04 -14.66 13.88
N ARG A 260 -5.70 -15.18 12.69
CA ARG A 260 -6.69 -15.64 11.72
C ARG A 260 -6.64 -17.14 11.57
N TRP A 261 -7.83 -17.74 11.54
CA TRP A 261 -8.02 -19.08 11.01
C TRP A 261 -7.80 -19.04 9.50
N GLN A 262 -6.82 -19.81 9.03
CA GLN A 262 -6.47 -19.99 7.63
C GLN A 262 -6.33 -21.47 7.33
#